data_AF-A0A0F2QUT3-F1
#
_entry.id   AF-A0A0F2QUT3-F1
#
_cell.length_a   1.000
_cell.length_b   1.000
_cell.length_c   1.000
_cell.angle_alpha   90.00
_cell.angle_beta   90.00
_cell.angle_gamma   90.00
#
_symmetry.space_group_name_H-M   'P 1'
#
loop_
_entity.id
_entity.type
_entity.pdbx_description
1 polymer ?
#
loop_
_entity_poly.entity_id
_entity_poly.type
_entity_poly.pdbx_seq_one_letter_code
_entity_poly.pdbx_strand_id
1 'polypeptide(L)'
;MKRMIHRLSGMCAAAWLLLPSLAMAAGDKATNIVVVADTRRVEGIMRYFSDLYNTNIWLFAVWTVLLTVVMGCTLGFMMDFIMERTGLDLKSRKIVEH
;
A
#
# COMPACT_ATOMS: atom_id res chain seq x y z
N MET A 1 -47.23 -2.63 -18.10
CA MET A 1 -46.87 -3.83 -17.31
C MET A 1 -45.39 -4.21 -17.40
N LYS A 2 -44.81 -4.43 -18.60
CA LYS A 2 -43.39 -4.82 -18.74
C LYS A 2 -42.38 -3.86 -18.07
N ARG A 3 -42.56 -2.54 -18.21
CA ARG A 3 -41.73 -1.53 -17.53
C ARG A 3 -41.77 -1.61 -16.00
N MET A 4 -42.91 -2.01 -15.42
CA MET A 4 -43.05 -2.14 -13.96
C MET A 4 -42.36 -3.41 -13.47
N ILE A 5 -42.46 -4.51 -14.23
CA ILE A 5 -41.75 -5.77 -13.96
C ILE A 5 -40.23 -5.56 -14.03
N HIS A 6 -39.71 -4.83 -15.02
CA HIS A 6 -38.28 -4.54 -15.12
C HIS A 6 -37.75 -3.64 -13.99
N ARG A 7 -38.57 -2.72 -13.47
CA ARG A 7 -38.21 -1.90 -12.30
C ARG A 7 -38.16 -2.74 -11.03
N LEU A 8 -39.17 -3.60 -10.81
CA LEU A 8 -39.21 -4.52 -9.68
C LEU A 8 -38.05 -5.53 -9.72
N SER A 9 -37.74 -6.09 -10.89
CA SER A 9 -36.59 -7.00 -11.02
C SER A 9 -35.26 -6.30 -10.75
N GLY A 10 -35.11 -5.04 -11.21
CA GLY A 10 -33.93 -4.24 -10.91
C GLY A 10 -33.77 -3.92 -9.43
N MET A 11 -34.87 -3.61 -8.74
CA MET A 11 -34.86 -3.38 -7.29
C MET A 11 -34.55 -4.65 -6.50
N CYS A 12 -35.09 -5.80 -6.89
CA CYS A 12 -34.75 -7.08 -6.25
C CYS A 12 -33.29 -7.47 -6.48
N ALA A 13 -32.75 -7.24 -7.68
CA ALA A 13 -31.33 -7.47 -7.97
C ALA A 13 -30.41 -6.53 -7.16
N ALA A 14 -30.78 -5.25 -7.05
CA ALA A 14 -30.04 -4.30 -6.22
C ALA A 14 -30.08 -4.68 -4.73
N ALA A 15 -31.25 -5.12 -4.22
CA ALA A 15 -31.36 -5.62 -2.86
C ALA A 15 -30.46 -6.85 -2.64
N TRP A 16 -30.47 -7.81 -3.57
CA TRP A 16 -29.61 -9.00 -3.48
C TRP A 16 -28.12 -8.66 -3.42
N LEU A 17 -27.68 -7.66 -4.19
CA LEU A 17 -26.29 -7.19 -4.19
C LEU A 17 -25.90 -6.42 -2.92
N LEU A 18 -26.85 -5.70 -2.32
CA LEU A 18 -26.58 -4.82 -1.17
C LEU A 18 -26.80 -5.50 0.19
N LEU A 19 -27.61 -6.57 0.26
CA LEU A 19 -27.87 -7.32 1.50
C LEU A 19 -26.60 -7.86 2.18
N PRO A 20 -25.61 -8.42 1.46
CA PRO A 20 -24.36 -8.86 2.09
C PRO A 20 -23.58 -7.72 2.75
N SER A 21 -23.61 -6.52 2.16
CA SER A 21 -22.91 -5.35 2.71
C SER A 21 -23.52 -4.88 4.03
N LEU A 22 -24.86 -4.97 4.15
CA LEU A 22 -25.58 -4.66 5.39
C LEU A 22 -25.35 -5.73 6.46
N ALA A 23 -25.29 -7.00 6.07
CA ALA A 23 -24.98 -8.10 6.99
C ALA A 23 -23.53 -8.01 7.53
N MET A 24 -22.58 -7.62 6.68
CA MET A 24 -21.19 -7.38 7.10
C MET A 24 -21.03 -6.13 7.97
N ALA A 25 -21.94 -5.16 7.87
CA ALA A 25 -21.97 -3.98 8.73
C ALA A 25 -22.72 -4.19 10.06
N ALA A 26 -23.42 -5.32 10.22
CA ALA A 26 -24.18 -5.67 11.42
C ALA A 26 -23.33 -6.37 12.52
N GLY A 27 -22.02 -6.53 12.29
CA GLY A 27 -21.09 -6.97 13.33
C GLY A 27 -20.96 -5.94 14.46
N ASP A 28 -20.48 -6.39 15.62
CA ASP A 28 -20.20 -5.50 16.75
C ASP A 28 -19.36 -4.30 16.31
N LYS A 29 -19.63 -3.12 16.90
CA LYS A 29 -18.83 -1.90 16.66
C LYS A 29 -17.37 -2.28 16.74
N ALA A 30 -16.60 -1.95 15.70
CA ALA A 30 -15.17 -2.23 15.61
C ALA A 30 -14.53 -1.93 16.98
N THR A 31 -14.23 -2.99 17.72
CA THR A 31 -13.50 -2.87 18.98
C THR A 31 -12.17 -2.25 18.59
N ASN A 32 -11.60 -1.41 19.46
CA ASN A 32 -10.26 -0.87 19.22
C ASN A 32 -9.29 -2.05 19.14
N ILE A 33 -9.04 -2.55 17.93
CA ILE A 33 -8.04 -3.58 17.67
C ILE A 33 -6.72 -2.86 17.92
N VAL A 34 -6.16 -3.08 19.11
CA VAL A 34 -4.82 -2.63 19.43
C VAL A 34 -3.88 -3.54 18.62
N VAL A 35 -3.43 -3.05 17.47
CA VAL A 35 -2.47 -3.75 16.64
C VAL A 35 -1.11 -3.62 17.31
N VAL A 36 -0.62 -4.71 17.87
CA VAL A 36 0.69 -4.82 18.51
C VAL A 36 1.53 -5.79 17.70
N ALA A 37 2.77 -5.42 17.40
CA ALA A 37 3.72 -6.31 16.76
C ALA A 37 4.13 -7.43 17.75
N ASP A 38 3.99 -8.69 17.34
CA ASP A 38 4.51 -9.83 18.12
C ASP A 38 6.03 -9.88 18.00
N THR A 39 6.70 -9.65 19.11
CA THR A 39 8.16 -9.56 19.17
C THR A 39 8.81 -10.84 19.72
N ARG A 40 8.02 -11.85 20.15
CA ARG A 40 8.50 -13.01 20.92
C ARG A 40 9.45 -13.94 20.18
N ARG A 41 9.39 -13.97 18.84
CA ARG A 41 10.23 -14.82 17.98
C ARG A 41 11.12 -14.02 17.03
N VAL A 42 11.22 -12.72 17.27
CA VAL A 42 11.89 -11.78 16.37
C VAL A 42 13.17 -11.30 17.06
N GLU A 43 14.30 -11.35 16.35
CA GLU A 43 15.61 -10.97 16.89
C GLU A 43 16.29 -9.90 16.01
N GLY A 44 17.33 -9.27 16.57
CA GLY A 44 18.16 -8.30 15.87
C GLY A 44 17.42 -7.05 15.39
N ILE A 45 17.66 -6.65 14.14
CA ILE A 45 17.12 -5.41 13.55
C ILE A 45 15.58 -5.47 13.44
N MET A 46 15.03 -6.65 13.15
CA MET A 46 13.57 -6.82 13.10
C MET A 46 12.94 -6.61 14.47
N ARG A 47 13.58 -7.11 15.56
CA ARG A 47 13.13 -6.87 16.93
C ARG A 47 13.11 -5.39 17.26
N TYR A 48 14.16 -4.65 16.88
CA TYR A 48 14.25 -3.21 17.07
C TYR A 48 13.08 -2.47 16.42
N PHE A 49 12.76 -2.74 15.16
CA PHE A 49 11.64 -2.09 14.48
C PHE A 49 10.27 -2.49 15.06
N SER A 50 10.10 -3.76 15.44
CA SER A 50 8.87 -4.23 16.09
C SER A 50 8.65 -3.63 17.47
N ASP A 51 9.71 -3.49 18.28
CA ASP A 51 9.63 -2.79 19.57
C ASP A 51 9.35 -1.30 19.38
N LEU A 52 9.93 -0.68 18.34
CA LEU A 52 9.68 0.71 18.03
C LEU A 52 8.24 0.97 17.59
N TYR A 53 7.66 0.09 16.78
CA TYR A 53 6.25 0.14 16.41
C TYR A 53 5.33 0.13 17.64
N ASN A 54 5.66 -0.69 18.65
CA ASN A 54 4.86 -0.83 19.86
C ASN A 54 5.04 0.33 20.85
N THR A 55 6.25 0.90 20.94
CA THR A 55 6.60 1.92 21.94
C THR A 55 6.45 3.36 21.44
N ASN A 56 6.78 3.62 20.18
CA ASN A 56 6.79 4.96 19.60
C ASN A 56 6.51 4.93 18.09
N ILE A 57 5.23 4.97 17.74
CA ILE A 57 4.74 4.93 16.35
C ILE A 57 5.29 6.08 15.49
N TRP A 58 5.55 7.24 16.10
CA TRP A 58 6.09 8.41 15.39
C TRP A 58 7.51 8.19 14.91
N LEU A 59 8.37 7.68 15.79
CA LEU A 59 9.75 7.38 15.42
C LEU A 59 9.80 6.24 14.39
N PHE A 60 8.92 5.24 14.52
CA PHE A 60 8.77 4.19 13.51
C PHE A 60 8.38 4.76 12.13
N ALA A 61 7.42 5.69 12.08
CA ALA A 61 7.01 6.34 10.83
C ALA A 61 8.16 7.12 10.17
N VAL A 62 8.95 7.86 10.97
CA VAL A 62 10.13 8.59 10.47
C VAL A 62 11.16 7.64 9.85
N TRP A 63 11.47 6.52 10.53
CA TRP A 63 12.36 5.50 9.98
C TRP A 63 11.83 4.92 8.67
N THR A 64 10.54 4.67 8.58
CA THR A 64 9.90 4.11 7.38
C THR A 64 10.08 5.06 6.18
N VAL A 65 9.84 6.36 6.38
CA VAL A 65 10.04 7.37 5.33
C VAL A 65 11.50 7.47 4.92
N LEU A 66 12.42 7.54 5.88
CA LEU A 66 13.86 7.63 5.61
C LEU A 66 14.36 6.42 4.82
N LEU A 67 14.01 5.20 5.24
CA LEU A 67 14.40 3.98 4.53
C LEU A 67 13.83 3.94 3.12
N THR A 68 12.59 4.42 2.92
CA THR A 68 11.99 4.49 1.58
C THR A 68 12.77 5.42 0.66
N VAL A 69 13.15 6.61 1.15
CA VAL A 69 13.96 7.57 0.37
C VAL A 69 15.32 6.97 0.04
N VAL A 70 16.01 6.39 1.02
CA VAL A 70 17.33 5.78 0.83
C VAL A 70 17.27 4.65 -0.19
N MET A 71 16.30 3.75 -0.08
CA MET A 71 16.13 2.63 -1.03
C MET A 71 15.79 3.14 -2.43
N GLY A 72 14.90 4.12 -2.54
CA GLY A 72 14.54 4.74 -3.82
C GLY A 72 15.73 5.38 -4.52
N CYS A 73 16.51 6.19 -3.80
CA CYS A 73 17.74 6.79 -4.33
C CYS A 73 18.75 5.70 -4.72
N THR A 74 18.95 4.68 -3.88
CA THR A 74 19.89 3.58 -4.17
C THR A 74 19.54 2.86 -5.46
N LEU A 75 18.25 2.56 -5.68
CA LEU A 75 17.78 1.93 -6.92
C LEU A 75 17.98 2.84 -8.14
N GLY A 76 17.71 4.15 -7.99
CA GLY A 76 17.96 5.13 -9.05
C GLY A 76 19.43 5.18 -9.46
N PHE A 77 20.33 5.33 -8.49
CA PHE A 77 21.78 5.32 -8.74
C PHE A 77 22.26 3.99 -9.34
N MET A 78 21.70 2.86 -8.88
CA MET A 78 22.04 1.55 -9.43
C MET A 78 21.59 1.44 -10.90
N MET A 79 20.43 1.98 -11.26
CA MET A 79 19.95 1.99 -12.63
C MET A 79 20.84 2.86 -13.52
N ASP A 80 21.17 4.07 -13.08
CA ASP A 80 22.08 4.97 -13.80
C ASP A 80 23.43 4.29 -14.07
N PHE A 81 23.96 3.58 -13.07
CA PHE A 81 25.19 2.81 -13.20
C PHE A 81 25.11 1.67 -14.23
N ILE A 82 23.97 0.97 -14.30
CA ILE A 82 23.76 -0.08 -15.30
C ILE A 82 23.64 0.53 -16.70
N MET A 83 22.90 1.62 -16.86
CA MET A 83 22.68 2.28 -18.15
C MET A 83 23.97 2.85 -18.74
N GLU A 84 24.85 3.41 -17.92
CA GLU A 84 26.17 3.88 -18.34
C GLU A 84 27.05 2.73 -18.88
N ARG A 85 26.94 1.53 -18.30
CA ARG A 85 27.70 0.35 -18.75
C ARG A 85 27.14 -0.32 -20.00
N THR A 86 25.85 -0.15 -20.30
CA THR A 86 25.23 -0.70 -21.51
C THR A 86 25.35 0.23 -22.72
N GLY A 87 25.99 1.39 -22.57
CA GLY A 87 26.23 2.34 -23.67
C GLY A 87 25.07 3.27 -23.97
N LEU A 88 24.04 3.30 -23.12
CA LEU A 88 22.98 4.30 -23.16
C LEU A 88 23.43 5.53 -22.39
N ASP A 89 24.18 6.41 -23.06
CA ASP A 89 24.53 7.72 -22.49
C ASP A 89 23.33 8.67 -22.55
N LEU A 90 22.65 8.80 -21.40
CA LEU A 90 21.58 9.78 -21.21
C LEU A 90 22.09 11.13 -20.66
N LYS A 91 23.40 11.26 -20.38
CA LYS A 91 23.99 12.51 -19.85
C LYS A 91 24.14 13.57 -20.94
N SER A 92 24.29 13.16 -22.20
CA SER A 92 24.45 14.08 -23.33
C SER A 92 23.31 13.96 -24.35
N ARG A 93 22.38 14.93 -24.33
CA ARG A 93 21.36 15.08 -25.38
C ARG A 93 22.00 15.75 -26.60
N LYS A 94 22.39 14.97 -27.63
CA LYS A 94 22.53 15.54 -28.98
C LYS A 94 21.14 15.77 -29.53
N ILE A 95 20.67 17.02 -29.50
CA ILE A 95 19.44 17.43 -30.19
C ILE A 95 19.72 17.30 -31.69
N VAL A 96 19.36 16.16 -32.27
CA VAL A 96 19.35 15.99 -33.73
C VAL A 96 18.00 16.53 -34.21
N GLU A 97 17.90 17.86 -34.29
CA GLU A 97 16.86 18.53 -35.07
C GLU A 97 17.41 18.73 -36.48
N HIS A 98 17.15 17.78 -37.37
CA HIS A 98 17.13 17.94 -38.83
C HIS A 98 15.89 17.23 -39.36
#